data_AF-A0A7C7UHV2-F1
#
_entry.id   AF-A0A7C7UHV2-F1
#
_cell.length_a   1.000
_cell.length_b   1.000
_cell.length_c   1.000
_cell.angle_alpha   90.00
_cell.angle_beta   90.00
_cell.angle_gamma   90.00
#
_symmetry.space_group_name_H-M   'P 1'
#
loop_
_entity.id
_entity.type
_entity.pdbx_description
1 polymer ?
#
loop_
_entity_poly.entity_id
_entity_poly.type
_entity_poly.pdbx_seq_one_letter_code
_entity_poly.pdbx_strand_id
1 'polypeptide(L)' 'MSNDHFNFEGLFIYDMANNHQGSVEHGLKIIDEISKVSNEEGVRGAIKFQFR' A
#
# COMPACT_ATOMS: atom_id res chain seq x y z
N MET A 1 23.22 -20.20 -4.51
CA MET A 1 21.93 -19.77 -5.09
C MET A 1 21.34 -18.79 -4.09
N SER A 2 21.23 -17.51 -4.44
CA SER A 2 20.59 -16.53 -3.55
C SER A 2 19.11 -16.90 -3.46
N ASN A 3 18.68 -17.21 -2.24
CA ASN A 3 17.37 -17.80 -1.94
C ASN A 3 16.36 -16.69 -1.67
N ASP A 4 16.25 -15.72 -2.57
CA ASP A 4 15.40 -14.55 -2.36
C ASP A 4 13.98 -14.85 -2.87
N HIS A 5 13.16 -15.41 -1.99
CA HIS A 5 11.74 -15.71 -2.26
C HIS A 5 10.88 -14.46 -2.52
N PHE A 6 11.42 -13.26 -2.29
CA PHE A 6 10.69 -12.00 -2.42
C PHE A 6 11.39 -11.04 -3.35
N ASN A 7 10.64 -10.51 -4.33
CA ASN A 7 11.08 -9.43 -5.19
C ASN A 7 10.54 -8.09 -4.66
N PHE A 8 11.43 -7.23 -4.18
CA PHE A 8 11.13 -5.87 -3.73
C PHE A 8 11.59 -4.77 -4.70
N GLU A 9 12.21 -5.12 -5.83
CA GLU A 9 12.69 -4.16 -6.82
C GLU A 9 11.53 -3.31 -7.33
N GLY A 10 11.57 -2.00 -7.17
CA GLY A 10 10.50 -1.10 -7.61
C GLY A 10 9.18 -1.19 -6.81
N LEU A 11 9.19 -1.77 -5.61
CA LEU A 11 8.03 -1.78 -4.71
C LEU A 11 7.91 -0.42 -3.99
N PHE A 12 6.78 0.26 -4.18
CA PHE A 12 6.41 1.46 -3.42
C PHE A 12 5.52 1.10 -2.23
N ILE A 13 5.86 1.60 -1.05
CA ILE A 13 5.09 1.37 0.18
C ILE A 13 4.37 2.66 0.58
N TYR A 14 3.05 2.63 0.59
CA TYR A 14 2.20 3.71 1.09
C TYR A 14 1.90 3.50 2.57
N ASP A 15 2.39 4.41 3.41
CA ASP A 15 2.20 4.33 4.87
C ASP A 15 0.85 4.91 5.27
N MET A 16 -0.14 4.05 5.53
CA MET A 16 -1.45 4.51 5.99
C MET A 16 -1.41 4.99 7.45
N ALA A 17 -0.50 4.46 8.28
CA ALA A 17 -0.42 4.74 9.71
C ALA A 17 -1.82 4.81 10.38
N ASN A 18 -2.21 5.98 10.88
CA ASN A 18 -3.51 6.29 11.46
C ASN A 18 -4.39 7.21 10.58
N ASN A 19 -4.04 7.39 9.30
CA ASN A 19 -4.75 8.29 8.38
C ASN A 19 -6.16 7.79 8.01
N HIS A 20 -6.53 6.57 8.39
CA HIS A 20 -7.93 6.10 8.33
C HIS A 20 -8.82 6.73 9.42
N GLN A 21 -8.25 7.46 10.39
CA GLN A 21 -8.97 8.25 11.40
C GLN A 21 -9.99 7.43 12.22
N GLY A 22 -9.70 6.16 12.47
CA GLY A 22 -10.62 5.24 13.17
C GLY A 22 -11.85 4.81 12.35
N SER A 23 -11.94 5.18 11.07
CA SER A 23 -13.05 4.82 10.17
C SER A 23 -12.60 3.78 9.13
N VAL A 24 -13.25 2.61 9.14
CA VAL A 24 -13.03 1.56 8.14
C VAL A 24 -13.41 2.05 6.75
N GLU A 25 -14.56 2.72 6.62
CA GLU A 25 -15.02 3.27 5.33
C GLU A 25 -14.01 4.27 4.76
N HIS A 26 -13.43 5.13 5.60
CA HIS A 26 -12.40 6.06 5.16
C HIS A 26 -11.11 5.33 4.76
N GLY A 27 -10.69 4.32 5.52
CA GLY A 27 -9.55 3.47 5.17
C GLY A 27 -9.73 2.78 3.83
N LEU A 28 -10.92 2.24 3.53
CA LEU A 28 -11.23 1.63 2.24
C LEU A 28 -11.13 2.65 1.10
N LYS A 29 -11.68 3.86 1.28
CA LYS A 29 -11.53 4.93 0.27
C LYS A 29 -10.06 5.29 -0.01
N ILE A 30 -9.21 5.31 1.01
CA ILE A 30 -7.76 5.53 0.81
C ILE A 30 -7.15 4.41 -0.05
N ILE A 31 -7.49 3.15 0.23
CA ILE A 31 -6.99 2.00 -0.54
C ILE A 31 -7.45 2.07 -2.00
N ASP A 32 -8.73 2.37 -2.23
CA ASP A 32 -9.31 2.44 -3.57
C ASP A 32 -8.66 3.54 -4.42
N GLU A 33 -8.52 4.75 -3.88
CA GLU A 33 -7.91 5.88 -4.61
C GLU A 33 -6.41 5.65 -4.89
N ILE A 34 -5.66 5.09 -3.92
CA ILE A 34 -4.25 4.76 -4.14
C ILE A 34 -4.11 3.65 -5.20
N SER A 35 -4.97 2.63 -5.16
CA SER A 35 -4.99 1.54 -6.13
C SER A 35 -5.23 2.07 -7.55
N LYS A 36 -6.19 3.00 -7.71
CA LYS A 36 -6.48 3.63 -9.00
C LYS A 36 -5.25 4.32 -9.59
N VAL A 37 -4.63 5.23 -8.84
CA VAL A 37 -3.43 5.97 -9.31
C VAL A 37 -2.25 5.01 -9.55
N SER A 38 -2.06 4.01 -8.68
CA SER A 38 -0.98 3.04 -8.85
C SER A 38 -1.12 2.24 -10.14
N ASN A 39 -2.34 1.83 -10.50
CA ASN A 39 -2.61 1.10 -11.73
C ASN A 39 -2.46 1.99 -12.98
N GLU A 40 -2.93 3.24 -12.91
CA GLU A 40 -2.78 4.22 -14.00
C GLU A 40 -1.30 4.50 -14.33
N GLU A 41 -0.46 4.58 -13.30
CA GLU A 41 0.97 4.89 -13.44
C GLU A 41 1.89 3.65 -13.52
N GLY A 42 1.32 2.43 -13.47
CA GLY A 42 2.10 1.19 -13.51
C GLY A 42 3.00 0.95 -12.29
N VAL A 43 2.66 1.53 -11.15
CA VAL A 43 3.41 1.41 -9.89
C VAL A 43 3.09 0.10 -9.19
N ARG A 44 4.13 -0.67 -8.82
CA ARG A 44 3.95 -1.81 -7.90
C ARG A 44 3.81 -1.28 -6.48
N GLY A 45 2.57 -1.10 -6.03
CA GLY A 45 2.22 -0.54 -4.73
C GLY A 45 1.90 -1.57 -3.65
N ALA A 46 2.20 -1.24 -2.39
CA ALA A 46 1.70 -1.94 -1.21
C ALA A 46 1.24 -0.94 -0.15
N ILE A 47 0.13 -1.23 0.53
CA ILE A 47 -0.34 -0.46 1.69
C ILE A 47 0.25 -1.08 2.97
N LYS A 48 0.77 -0.23 3.85
CA LYS A 48 1.24 -0.64 5.18
C LYS A 48 0.33 -0.09 6.27
N PHE A 49 -0.15 -0.98 7.14
CA PHE A 49 -0.90 -0.63 8.35
C PHE A 49 0.01 -0.53 9.58
N GLN A 50 -0.41 0.29 10.55
CA GLN A 50 0.25 0.39 11.86
C GLN A 50 -0.58 -0.34 12.91
N PHE A 51 -0.09 -1.49 13.38
CA PHE A 51 -0.66 -2.21 14.52
C PHE A 51 0.10 -1.78 15.78
N ARG A 52 -0.61 -1.50 16.87
CA ARG A 52 -0.05 -1.09 18.16
C ARG A 52 -0.36 -2.14 19.20
#